data_AF-A0A2V9ICP7-F1
#
_entry.id   AF-A0A2V9ICP7-F1
#
_cell.length_a   1.000
_cell.length_b   1.000
_cell.length_c   1.000
_cell.angle_alpha   90.00
_cell.angle_beta   90.00
_cell.angle_gamma   90.00
#
_symmetry.space_group_name_H-M   'P 1'
#
loop_
_entity.id
_entity.type
_entity.pdbx_description
1 polymer ?
#
loop_
_entity_poly.entity_id
_entity_poly.type
_entity_poly.pdbx_seq_one_letter_code
_entity_poly.pdbx_strand_id
1 'polypeptide(L)' 'MEEFKNGFRADRLSCHRFLANAFRLLLHGFAYNLVNLFRLLELPPEWRSAPIETLRTRLFKVGARVRKGLDRRGANRERV' A
#
# COMPACT_ATOMS: atom_id res chain seq x y z
N MET A 1 -10.66 -13.04 5.20
CA MET A 1 -9.49 -13.60 5.93
C MET A 1 -8.36 -14.05 4.99
N GLU A 2 -8.66 -14.58 3.80
CA GLU A 2 -7.68 -14.98 2.79
C GLU A 2 -6.68 -13.87 2.43
N GLU A 3 -7.14 -12.64 2.15
CA GLU A 3 -6.25 -11.50 1.81
C GLU A 3 -5.29 -11.11 2.94
N PHE A 4 -5.67 -11.32 4.19
CA PHE A 4 -4.83 -11.02 5.34
C PHE A 4 -3.67 -12.01 5.46
N LYS A 5 -3.99 -13.30 5.36
CA LYS A 5 -2.99 -14.37 5.41
C LYS A 5 -2.10 -14.35 4.17
N ASN A 6 -2.68 -14.37 2.96
CA ASN A 6 -1.92 -14.50 1.72
C ASN A 6 -1.31 -13.18 1.25
N GLY A 7 -2.06 -12.07 1.35
CA GLY A 7 -1.60 -10.76 0.89
C GLY A 7 -0.49 -10.15 1.75
N PHE A 8 -0.56 -10.34 3.07
CA PHE A 8 0.46 -9.85 4.02
C PHE A 8 1.38 -10.93 4.59
N ARG A 9 1.17 -12.21 4.26
CA ARG A 9 1.94 -13.35 4.79
C ARG A 9 1.92 -13.39 6.32
N ALA A 10 0.78 -13.03 6.91
CA ALA A 10 0.58 -12.95 8.35
C ALA A 10 0.55 -14.32 9.05
N ASP A 11 0.58 -15.40 8.28
CA ASP A 11 0.66 -16.79 8.72
C ASP A 11 2.08 -17.21 9.14
N ARG A 12 3.12 -16.49 8.69
CA ARG A 12 4.51 -16.82 9.03
C ARG A 12 4.91 -16.28 10.40
N LEU A 13 4.64 -17.09 11.42
CA LEU A 13 5.03 -16.88 12.80
C LEU A 13 6.16 -17.85 13.17
N SER A 14 7.42 -17.40 13.05
CA SER A 14 8.61 -18.24 13.29
C SER A 14 9.35 -17.91 14.58
N CYS A 15 8.90 -16.92 15.34
CA CYS A 15 9.59 -16.53 16.57
C CYS A 15 9.27 -17.53 17.70
N HIS A 16 10.28 -17.88 18.51
CA HIS A 16 10.07 -18.72 19.71
C HIS A 16 9.24 -18.01 20.79
N ARG A 17 9.22 -16.67 20.80
CA ARG A 17 8.49 -15.87 21.78
C ARG A 17 7.08 -15.54 21.30
N PHE A 18 6.08 -15.94 22.09
CA PHE A 18 4.67 -15.68 21.81
C PHE A 18 4.36 -14.18 21.62
N LEU A 19 4.86 -13.31 22.51
CA LEU A 19 4.61 -11.87 22.43
C LEU A 19 5.14 -11.25 21.12
N ALA A 20 6.28 -11.73 20.61
CA ALA A 20 6.81 -11.26 19.34
C ALA A 20 5.90 -11.62 18.16
N ASN A 21 5.33 -12.83 18.17
CA ASN A 21 4.34 -13.26 17.17
C ASN A 21 3.01 -12.51 17.30
N ALA A 22 2.55 -12.23 18.52
CA ALA A 22 1.35 -11.44 18.77
C ALA A 22 1.50 -10.01 18.25
N PHE A 23 2.63 -9.35 18.53
CA PHE A 23 2.93 -8.02 18.00
C PHE A 23 3.04 -8.03 16.48
N ARG A 24 3.63 -9.07 15.89
CA ARG A 24 3.68 -9.25 14.43
C ARG A 24 2.29 -9.33 13.81
N LEU A 25 1.39 -10.10 14.40
CA LEU A 25 -0.02 -10.18 13.96
C LEU A 25 -0.73 -8.84 14.08
N LEU A 26 -0.51 -8.09 15.17
CA LEU A 26 -1.07 -6.75 15.35
C LEU A 26 -0.60 -5.78 14.26
N LEU A 27 0.70 -5.78 13.95
CA LEU A 27 1.26 -4.95 12.87
C LEU A 27 0.70 -5.32 11.50
N HIS A 28 0.55 -6.61 11.20
CA HIS A 28 -0.12 -7.05 9.98
C HIS A 28 -1.57 -6.55 9.94
N GLY A 29 -2.29 -6.66 11.05
CA GLY A 29 -3.67 -6.18 11.19
C GLY A 29 -3.81 -4.68 10.92
N PHE A 30 -2.91 -3.90 11.50
CA PHE A 30 -2.87 -2.45 11.30
C PHE A 30 -2.56 -2.09 9.84
N ALA A 31 -1.58 -2.76 9.22
CA ALA A 31 -1.24 -2.56 7.81
C ALA A 31 -2.41 -2.88 6.88
N TYR A 32 -3.16 -3.96 7.16
CA TYR A 32 -4.37 -4.30 6.41
C TYR A 32 -5.42 -3.20 6.51
N ASN A 33 -5.71 -2.71 7.72
CA ASN A 33 -6.67 -1.63 7.93
C ASN A 33 -6.27 -0.34 7.21
N LEU A 34 -4.98 0.02 7.23
CA LEU A 34 -4.48 1.20 6.53
C LEU A 34 -4.67 1.09 5.01
N VAL A 35 -4.34 -0.06 4.43
CA VAL A 35 -4.57 -0.31 2.99
C VAL A 35 -6.06 -0.28 2.65
N ASN A 36 -6.90 -0.82 3.54
CA ASN A 36 -8.35 -0.81 3.32
C ASN A 36 -8.95 0.60 3.44
N LEU A 37 -8.45 1.43 4.35
CA LEU A 37 -8.82 2.85 4.45
C LEU A 37 -8.38 3.61 3.20
N PHE A 38 -7.16 3.37 2.72
CA PHE A 38 -6.66 3.97 1.50
C PHE A 38 -7.51 3.58 0.27
N ARG A 39 -7.93 2.31 0.17
CA ARG A 39 -8.89 1.84 -0.86
C ARG A 39 -10.21 2.61 -0.83
N LEU A 40 -10.69 3.00 0.35
CA LEU A 40 -11.96 3.71 0.49
C LEU A 40 -11.85 5.20 0.14
N LEU A 41 -10.75 5.83 0.53
CA LEU A 41 -10.57 7.29 0.40
C LEU A 41 -10.11 7.71 -1.00
N GLU A 42 -9.19 6.96 -1.62
CA GLU A 42 -8.52 7.42 -2.85
C GLU A 42 -8.81 6.58 -4.08
N LEU A 43 -9.36 5.37 -3.94
CA LEU A 43 -9.56 4.49 -5.09
C LEU A 43 -10.98 4.52 -5.67
N PRO A 44 -11.09 4.58 -7.02
CA PRO A 44 -12.35 4.40 -7.71
C PRO A 44 -13.00 3.06 -7.36
N PRO A 45 -14.35 2.94 -7.47
CA PRO A 45 -15.08 1.71 -7.12
C PRO A 45 -14.53 0.44 -7.78
N GLU A 46 -14.00 0.59 -8.99
CA GLU A 46 -13.42 -0.47 -9.83
C GLU A 46 -12.23 -1.17 -9.19
N TRP A 47 -11.51 -0.48 -8.30
CA TRP A 47 -10.31 -0.99 -7.64
C TRP A 47 -10.58 -1.53 -6.24
N ARG A 48 -11.81 -1.38 -5.71
CA ARG A 48 -12.17 -1.89 -4.38
C ARG A 48 -12.20 -3.41 -4.32
N SER A 49 -12.48 -4.07 -5.44
CA SER A 49 -12.45 -5.53 -5.59
C SER A 49 -11.06 -6.08 -5.92
N ALA A 50 -10.07 -5.22 -6.19
CA ALA A 50 -8.74 -5.65 -6.58
C ALA A 50 -8.01 -6.31 -5.39
N PRO A 51 -7.32 -7.46 -5.58
CA PRO A 51 -6.58 -8.12 -4.50
C PRO A 51 -5.50 -7.23 -3.87
N ILE A 52 -5.22 -7.40 -2.57
CA ILE A 52 -4.18 -6.65 -1.85
C ILE A 52 -2.80 -6.77 -2.51
N GLU A 53 -2.46 -7.92 -3.10
CA GLU A 53 -1.18 -8.09 -3.79
C GLU A 53 -1.06 -7.22 -5.05
N THR A 54 -2.16 -7.09 -5.79
CA THR A 54 -2.26 -6.22 -6.96
C THR A 54 -2.09 -4.76 -6.55
N LEU A 55 -2.75 -4.35 -5.47
CA LEU A 55 -2.62 -3.01 -4.91
C LEU A 55 -1.22 -2.74 -4.37
N ARG A 56 -0.61 -3.71 -3.68
CA ARG A 56 0.78 -3.58 -3.21
C ARG A 56 1.74 -3.35 -4.38
N THR A 57 1.53 -4.06 -5.48
CA THR A 57 2.36 -3.92 -6.68
C THR A 57 2.11 -2.59 -7.39
N ARG A 58 0.85 -2.19 -7.59
CA ARG A 58 0.47 -0.97 -8.34
C ARG A 58 0.66 0.32 -7.53
N LEU A 59 0.35 0.32 -6.24
CA LEU A 59 0.47 1.51 -5.40
C LEU A 59 1.85 1.63 -4.78
N PHE A 60 2.33 0.62 -4.06
CA PHE A 60 3.60 0.75 -3.35
C PHE A 60 4.81 0.51 -4.26
N LYS A 61 4.73 -0.42 -5.21
CA LYS A 61 5.87 -0.74 -6.09
C LYS A 61 5.96 0.16 -7.32
N VAL A 62 4.82 0.45 -7.96
CA VAL A 62 4.75 1.35 -9.12
C VAL A 62 4.56 2.81 -8.69
N GLY A 63 3.75 3.12 -7.67
CA GLY A 63 3.68 4.49 -7.13
C GLY A 63 5.03 5.01 -6.60
N ALA A 64 5.88 4.14 -6.03
CA ALA A 64 7.26 4.51 -5.69
C ALA A 64 8.18 4.80 -6.89
N ARG A 65 7.82 4.34 -8.11
CA ARG A 65 8.50 4.73 -9.36
C ARG A 65 8.09 6.12 -9.82
N VAL A 66 6.95 6.65 -9.36
CA VAL A 66 6.47 8.01 -9.66
C VAL A 66 7.18 9.00 -8.72
N ARG A 67 8.48 9.16 -8.92
CA ARG A 67 9.25 10.32 -8.43
C ARG A 67 10.28 10.69 -9.49
N LYS A 68 9.81 11.27 -10.61
CA LYS A 68 10.62 12.20 -11.41
C LYS A 68 9.76 12.88 -12.48
N GLY A 69 9.58 14.18 -12.30
CA GLY A 69 9.65 15.16 -13.38
C GLY A 69 8.35 15.51 -14.09
N LEU A 70 7.52 16.33 -13.46
CA LEU A 70 6.85 17.38 -14.23
C LEU A 70 6.66 18.65 -13.39
N ASP A 71 7.79 19.31 -13.11
CA ASP A 71 7.78 20.76 -12.97
C ASP A 71 8.70 21.37 -14.04
N ARG A 72 8.10 21.70 -15.18
CA ARG A 72 8.60 22.72 -16.13
C ARG A 72 7.44 23.43 -16.84
N ARG A 73 6.33 23.70 -16.13
CA ARG A 73 5.32 24.67 -16.62
C ARG A 73 5.64 26.04 -16.02
N GLY A 74 6.72 26.62 -16.54
CA GLY A 74 7.19 27.97 -16.20
C GLY A 74 8.21 28.47 -17.21
N ALA A 75 8.09 28.08 -18.48
CA ALA A 75 8.90 28.63 -19.56
C ALA A 75 8.06 29.69 -20.30
N ASN A 76 8.45 30.95 -20.08
CA ASN A 76 8.32 32.06 -21.03
C ASN A 76 6.93 32.74 -21.14
N ARG A 77 6.46 33.31 -20.02
CA ARG A 77 5.73 34.58 -20.03
C ARG A 77 6.80 35.65 -19.76
N GLU A 78 6.82 36.71 -20.57
CA GLU A 78 7.73 37.89 -20.50
C GLU A 78 9.03 37.79 -21.31
N ARG A 79 8.96 38.23 -22.56
CA ARG A 79 9.92 39.21 -23.05
C ARG A 79 9.22 40.21 -23.98
N VAL A 80 9.12 41.43 -23.46
CA VAL A 80 8.84 42.70 -24.16
C VAL A 80 10.03 43.02 -25.06
#